data_AF-A0A2V5LMA7-F1
#
_entry.id   AF-A0A2V5LMA7-F1
#
_cell.length_a   1.000
_cell.length_b   1.000
_cell.length_c   1.000
_cell.angle_alpha   90.00
_cell.angle_beta   90.00
_cell.angle_gamma   90.00
#
_symmetry.space_group_name_H-M   'P 1'
#
loop_
_entity.id
_entity.type
_entity.pdbx_description
1 polymer ?
#
loop_
_entity_poly.entity_id
_entity_poly.type
_entity_poly.pdbx_seq_one_letter_code
_entity_poly.pdbx_strand_id
1 'polypeptide(L)'
;MKAVKIISGGQTGVDRAALDVALRHGINCGGWCPAGRLDEFGKIPDHYPVRELQGGGFSERTLQNVKHSDGIVVIYQVELRGGTEQTIRFCVALERPYQLIDASKFSAEDAAKLIADFVRKNKIGILNVAGPRQSEWPEGYDYASRALDAFLKL
;
A
#
# COMPACT_ATOMS: atom_id res chain seq x y z
N MET A 1 -9.50 -1.81 17.74
CA MET A 1 -8.05 -1.78 17.42
C MET A 1 -7.53 -0.36 17.69
N LYS A 2 -6.24 -0.16 17.97
CA LYS A 2 -5.66 1.20 17.91
C LYS A 2 -5.91 1.75 16.50
N ALA A 3 -6.21 3.04 16.35
CA ALA A 3 -6.43 3.63 15.04
C ALA A 3 -5.17 3.43 14.18
N VAL A 4 -5.30 2.70 13.08
CA VAL A 4 -4.22 2.45 12.12
C VAL A 4 -4.14 3.63 11.16
N LYS A 5 -2.94 4.14 10.89
CA LYS A 5 -2.69 5.06 9.78
C LYS A 5 -2.34 4.24 8.53
N ILE A 6 -2.96 4.53 7.39
CA ILE A 6 -2.64 3.87 6.11
C ILE A 6 -1.73 4.76 5.29
N ILE A 7 -0.60 4.25 4.81
CA ILE A 7 0.26 4.96 3.86
C ILE A 7 0.43 4.17 2.56
N SER A 8 0.71 4.89 1.47
CA SER A 8 1.16 4.33 0.20
C SER A 8 1.99 5.38 -0.56
N GLY A 9 2.56 5.03 -1.71
CA GLY A 9 3.23 6.05 -2.54
C GLY A 9 2.35 6.74 -3.55
N GLY A 10 1.04 6.49 -3.52
CA GLY A 10 0.05 7.19 -4.34
C GLY A 10 0.07 6.84 -5.83
N GLN A 11 0.84 5.85 -6.26
CA GLN A 11 0.75 5.29 -7.62
C GLN A 11 -0.68 4.82 -7.92
N THR A 12 -1.06 4.69 -9.19
CA THR A 12 -2.35 4.08 -9.58
C THR A 12 -2.44 2.62 -9.11
N GLY A 13 -3.61 1.99 -9.25
CA GLY A 13 -3.81 0.61 -8.82
C GLY A 13 -3.88 0.51 -7.29
N VAL A 14 -3.08 -0.39 -6.72
CA VAL A 14 -3.15 -0.76 -5.29
C VAL A 14 -2.85 0.42 -4.35
N ASP A 15 -1.80 1.19 -4.66
CA ASP A 15 -1.40 2.35 -3.86
C ASP A 15 -2.55 3.38 -3.76
N ARG A 16 -3.26 3.60 -4.87
CA ARG A 16 -4.38 4.55 -4.96
C ARG A 16 -5.59 4.05 -4.18
N ALA A 17 -5.95 2.78 -4.36
CA ALA A 17 -7.04 2.15 -3.61
C ALA A 17 -6.85 2.28 -2.09
N ALA A 18 -5.60 2.14 -1.61
CA ALA A 18 -5.29 2.29 -0.19
C ALA A 18 -5.60 3.70 0.34
N LEU A 19 -5.25 4.74 -0.42
CA LEU A 19 -5.55 6.12 -0.04
C LEU A 19 -7.05 6.42 -0.11
N ASP A 20 -7.73 5.97 -1.17
CA ASP A 20 -9.16 6.19 -1.36
C ASP A 20 -9.99 5.51 -0.26
N VAL A 21 -9.67 4.26 0.09
CA VAL A 21 -10.32 3.56 1.21
C VAL A 21 -10.09 4.31 2.52
N ALA A 22 -8.85 4.70 2.81
CA ALA A 22 -8.56 5.40 4.06
C ALA A 22 -9.34 6.73 4.16
N LEU A 23 -9.38 7.52 3.08
CA LEU A 23 -10.15 8.76 3.03
C LEU A 23 -11.65 8.52 3.20
N ARG A 24 -12.22 7.51 2.52
CA ARG A 24 -13.65 7.15 2.64
C ARG A 24 -14.06 6.77 4.06
N HIS A 25 -13.17 6.13 4.83
CA HIS A 25 -13.42 5.74 6.22
C HIS A 25 -12.98 6.79 7.25
N GLY A 26 -12.51 7.96 6.82
CA GLY A 26 -12.03 9.00 7.73
C GLY A 26 -10.76 8.60 8.50
N ILE A 27 -9.98 7.66 7.97
CA ILE A 27 -8.73 7.19 8.56
C ILE A 27 -7.59 8.09 8.09
N ASN A 28 -6.69 8.44 9.01
CA ASN A 28 -5.51 9.21 8.66
C ASN A 28 -4.67 8.45 7.60
N CYS A 29 -4.35 9.12 6.50
CA CYS A 29 -3.55 8.54 5.43
C CYS A 29 -2.47 9.47 4.90
N GLY A 30 -1.64 8.96 3.99
CA GLY A 30 -0.61 9.73 3.30
C GLY A 30 0.51 8.83 2.80
N GLY A 31 1.75 9.29 2.93
CA GLY A 31 2.94 8.55 2.52
C GLY A 31 3.86 9.43 1.70
N TRP A 32 4.86 8.79 1.07
CA TRP A 32 5.89 9.46 0.28
C TRP A 32 5.70 9.13 -1.20
N CYS A 33 5.69 10.17 -2.04
CA CYS A 33 5.61 10.07 -3.50
C CYS A 33 6.87 10.69 -4.15
N PRO A 34 7.14 10.43 -5.43
CA PRO A 34 8.25 11.08 -6.15
C PRO A 34 8.10 12.60 -6.18
N ALA A 35 9.21 13.31 -6.41
CA ALA A 35 9.18 14.74 -6.71
C ALA A 35 8.26 15.03 -7.91
N GLY A 36 7.47 16.10 -7.84
CA GLY A 36 6.42 16.43 -8.79
C GLY A 36 5.10 15.68 -8.58
N ARG A 37 4.97 14.90 -7.49
CA ARG A 37 3.82 14.02 -7.20
C ARG A 37 3.53 13.06 -8.35
N LEU A 38 4.56 12.46 -8.95
CA LEU A 38 4.38 11.66 -10.16
C LEU A 38 3.71 10.30 -9.89
N ASP A 39 2.75 9.94 -10.74
CA ASP A 39 2.22 8.59 -10.93
C ASP A 39 2.27 8.22 -12.43
N GLU A 40 1.75 7.06 -12.84
CA GLU A 40 1.79 6.64 -14.25
C GLU A 40 0.93 7.51 -15.19
N PHE A 41 -0.02 8.29 -14.67
CA PHE A 41 -0.84 9.21 -15.44
C PHE A 41 -0.36 10.67 -15.37
N GLY A 42 0.78 10.90 -14.72
CA GLY A 42 1.50 12.17 -14.70
C GLY A 42 1.54 12.80 -13.31
N LYS A 43 0.39 13.00 -12.65
CA LYS A 43 0.35 13.66 -11.33
C LYS A 43 -0.72 13.06 -10.42
N ILE A 44 -0.31 12.70 -9.21
CA ILE A 44 -1.18 12.31 -8.12
C ILE A 44 -2.08 13.50 -7.74
N PRO A 45 -3.42 13.35 -7.78
CA PRO A 45 -4.39 14.38 -7.42
C PRO A 45 -4.11 15.01 -6.05
N ASP A 46 -4.41 16.30 -5.94
CA ASP A 46 -4.01 17.12 -4.79
C ASP A 46 -4.78 16.78 -3.50
N HIS A 47 -5.93 16.10 -3.60
CA HIS A 47 -6.68 15.65 -2.42
C HIS A 47 -6.00 14.52 -1.65
N TYR A 48 -5.02 13.83 -2.23
CA TYR A 48 -4.26 12.80 -1.53
C TYR A 48 -3.16 13.43 -0.64
N PRO A 49 -3.13 13.14 0.67
CA PRO A 49 -2.19 13.74 1.62
C PRO A 49 -0.79 13.08 1.58
N VAL A 50 -0.26 12.83 0.37
CA VAL A 50 1.11 12.34 0.16
C VAL A 50 2.11 13.50 0.15
N ARG A 51 3.33 13.20 0.61
CA ARG A 51 4.46 14.14 0.68
C ARG A 51 5.45 13.82 -0.43
N GLU A 52 5.91 14.83 -1.13
CA GLU A 52 6.97 14.65 -2.13
C GLU A 52 8.29 14.36 -1.43
N LEU A 53 9.02 13.37 -1.95
CA LEU A 53 10.39 13.11 -1.58
C LEU A 53 11.31 13.92 -2.52
N GLN A 54 11.83 15.05 -2.03
CA GLN A 54 12.70 15.92 -2.83
C GLN A 54 13.91 15.15 -3.35
N GLY A 55 14.13 15.23 -4.67
CA GLY A 55 15.22 14.52 -5.35
C GLY A 55 15.08 12.99 -5.41
N GLY A 56 13.95 12.44 -4.92
CA GLY A 56 13.69 10.99 -4.92
C GLY A 56 12.79 10.55 -6.07
N GLY A 57 13.12 9.42 -6.68
CA GLY A 57 12.30 8.75 -7.69
C GLY A 57 11.39 7.68 -7.08
N PHE A 58 10.91 6.77 -7.94
CA PHE A 58 10.00 5.69 -7.55
C PHE A 58 10.64 4.68 -6.58
N SER A 59 11.93 4.44 -6.68
CA SER A 59 12.66 3.54 -5.78
C SER A 59 12.79 4.17 -4.38
N GLU A 60 13.20 5.43 -4.32
CA GLU A 60 13.47 6.16 -3.07
C GLU A 60 12.18 6.38 -2.28
N ARG A 61 11.07 6.76 -2.94
CA ARG A 61 9.76 6.88 -2.28
C ARG A 61 9.30 5.54 -1.72
N THR A 62 9.58 4.43 -2.40
CA THR A 62 9.19 3.08 -1.95
C THR A 62 9.96 2.72 -0.69
N LEU A 63 11.28 2.90 -0.70
CA LEU A 63 12.12 2.73 0.48
C LEU A 63 11.66 3.60 1.65
N GLN A 64 11.31 4.86 1.38
CA GLN A 64 10.87 5.80 2.41
C GLN A 64 9.54 5.38 3.04
N ASN A 65 8.58 4.87 2.27
CA ASN A 65 7.34 4.31 2.82
C ASN A 65 7.60 3.05 3.68
N VAL A 66 8.49 2.16 3.25
CA VAL A 66 8.89 0.99 4.06
C VAL A 66 9.52 1.44 5.39
N LYS A 67 10.45 2.41 5.35
CA LYS A 67 11.11 2.95 6.55
C LYS A 67 10.14 3.57 7.56
N HIS A 68 9.13 4.28 7.08
CA HIS A 68 8.18 5.05 7.89
C HIS A 68 6.87 4.31 8.19
N SER A 69 6.87 2.98 8.06
CA SER A 69 5.76 2.11 8.44
C SER A 69 6.19 1.13 9.52
N ASP A 70 5.22 0.63 10.29
CA ASP A 70 5.44 -0.44 11.25
C ASP A 70 5.37 -1.81 10.56
N GLY A 71 4.64 -1.89 9.44
CA GLY A 71 4.47 -3.11 8.66
C GLY A 71 3.90 -2.83 7.28
N ILE A 72 4.11 -3.77 6.37
CA ILE A 72 3.77 -3.62 4.95
C ILE A 72 2.83 -4.75 4.51
N VAL A 73 1.72 -4.41 3.88
CA VAL A 73 0.92 -5.38 3.11
C VAL A 73 1.23 -5.16 1.64
N VAL A 74 1.63 -6.24 0.97
CA VAL A 74 1.89 -6.25 -0.47
C VAL A 74 0.81 -7.08 -1.16
N ILE A 75 -0.05 -6.42 -1.92
CA ILE A 75 -1.14 -7.04 -2.68
C ILE A 75 -0.71 -7.17 -4.14
N TYR A 76 -0.79 -8.37 -4.68
CA TYR A 76 -0.36 -8.68 -6.04
C TYR A 76 -1.18 -9.84 -6.62
N GLN A 77 -1.02 -10.11 -7.90
CA GLN A 77 -1.64 -11.24 -8.57
C GLN A 77 -0.56 -12.12 -9.22
N VAL A 78 -0.54 -13.41 -8.86
CA VAL A 78 0.31 -14.48 -9.44
C VAL A 78 1.81 -14.31 -9.19
N GLU A 79 2.43 -13.22 -9.65
CA GLU A 79 3.87 -12.99 -9.55
C GLU A 79 4.22 -11.60 -9.03
N LEU A 80 5.35 -11.52 -8.33
CA LEU A 80 5.95 -10.29 -7.84
C LEU A 80 6.93 -9.77 -8.89
N ARG A 81 6.66 -8.59 -9.44
CA ARG A 81 7.52 -7.96 -10.46
C ARG A 81 7.68 -6.47 -10.19
N GLY A 82 8.72 -5.87 -10.77
CA GLY A 82 8.94 -4.43 -10.76
C GLY A 82 9.00 -3.82 -9.35
N GLY A 83 8.30 -2.70 -9.15
CA GLY A 83 8.28 -1.99 -7.85
C GLY A 83 7.72 -2.80 -6.69
N THR A 84 6.84 -3.75 -6.96
CA THR A 84 6.27 -4.66 -5.95
C THR A 84 7.34 -5.60 -5.39
N GLU A 85 8.17 -6.20 -6.26
CA GLU A 85 9.31 -7.01 -5.84
C GLU A 85 10.35 -6.17 -5.07
N GLN A 86 10.61 -4.95 -5.54
CA GLN A 86 11.53 -4.03 -4.88
C GLN A 86 11.08 -3.69 -3.44
N THR A 87 9.77 -3.52 -3.23
CA THR A 87 9.20 -3.29 -1.90
C THR A 87 9.58 -4.42 -0.94
N ILE A 88 9.48 -5.68 -1.38
CA ILE A 88 9.84 -6.84 -0.57
C ILE A 88 11.33 -6.87 -0.28
N ARG A 89 12.18 -6.55 -1.26
CA ARG A 89 13.64 -6.44 -1.05
C ARG A 89 13.96 -5.42 0.05
N PHE A 90 13.27 -4.28 0.07
CA PHE A 90 13.42 -3.29 1.14
C PHE A 90 12.89 -3.76 2.48
N CYS A 91 11.75 -4.48 2.51
CA CYS A 91 11.24 -5.06 3.75
C CYS A 91 12.25 -6.04 4.37
N VAL A 92 12.83 -6.93 3.56
CA VAL A 92 13.86 -7.89 3.99
C VAL A 92 15.11 -7.15 4.49
N ALA A 93 15.62 -6.18 3.72
CA ALA A 93 16.84 -5.46 4.06
C ALA A 93 16.72 -4.62 5.34
N LEU A 94 15.51 -4.17 5.69
CA LEU A 94 15.24 -3.36 6.88
C LEU A 94 14.57 -4.14 8.01
N GLU A 95 14.46 -5.47 7.86
CA GLU A 95 13.79 -6.36 8.82
C GLU A 95 12.38 -5.89 9.20
N ARG A 96 11.66 -5.30 8.23
CA ARG A 96 10.28 -4.84 8.44
C ARG A 96 9.31 -6.00 8.26
N PRO A 97 8.33 -6.19 9.15
CA PRO A 97 7.33 -7.22 8.97
C PRO A 97 6.50 -6.90 7.73
N TYR A 98 6.24 -7.91 6.91
CA TYR A 98 5.40 -7.78 5.74
C TYR A 98 4.47 -8.99 5.57
N GLN A 99 3.31 -8.74 4.94
CA GLN A 99 2.33 -9.76 4.56
C GLN A 99 2.14 -9.72 3.05
N LEU A 100 2.32 -10.88 2.42
CA LEU A 100 2.04 -11.08 1.00
C LEU A 100 0.59 -11.54 0.83
N ILE A 101 -0.13 -10.91 -0.09
CA ILE A 101 -1.51 -11.27 -0.45
C ILE A 101 -1.57 -11.49 -1.95
N ASP A 102 -1.67 -12.76 -2.33
CA ASP A 102 -1.85 -13.20 -3.71
C ASP A 102 -3.34 -13.25 -4.04
N ALA A 103 -3.79 -12.28 -4.83
CA ALA A 103 -5.19 -12.14 -5.25
C ALA A 103 -5.69 -13.30 -6.13
N SER A 104 -4.78 -14.13 -6.67
CA SER A 104 -5.18 -15.36 -7.36
C SER A 104 -5.58 -16.50 -6.41
N LYS A 105 -5.21 -16.39 -5.12
CA LYS A 105 -5.44 -17.43 -4.10
C LYS A 105 -6.44 -17.04 -3.04
N PHE A 106 -6.56 -15.74 -2.75
CA PHE A 106 -7.43 -15.23 -1.70
C PHE A 106 -8.52 -14.34 -2.27
N SER A 107 -9.76 -14.57 -1.84
CA SER A 107 -10.84 -13.59 -1.99
C SER A 107 -10.46 -12.28 -1.29
N ALA A 108 -11.12 -11.18 -1.64
CA ALA A 108 -10.91 -9.90 -0.96
C ALA A 108 -11.26 -9.99 0.54
N GLU A 109 -12.29 -10.76 0.88
CA GLU A 109 -12.78 -10.97 2.24
C GLU A 109 -11.83 -11.84 3.07
N ASP A 110 -11.15 -12.82 2.46
CA ASP A 110 -10.11 -13.59 3.13
C ASP A 110 -8.81 -12.78 3.26
N ALA A 111 -8.45 -12.00 2.24
CA ALA A 111 -7.37 -11.04 2.33
C ALA A 111 -7.57 -10.06 3.49
N ALA A 112 -8.79 -9.56 3.70
CA ALA A 112 -9.13 -8.70 4.82
C ALA A 112 -8.80 -9.33 6.19
N LYS A 113 -9.11 -10.61 6.37
CA LYS A 113 -8.77 -11.35 7.60
C LYS A 113 -7.26 -11.47 7.78
N LEU A 114 -6.53 -11.79 6.70
CA LEU A 114 -5.07 -11.84 6.72
C LEU A 114 -4.45 -10.49 7.12
N ILE A 115 -4.99 -9.39 6.58
CA ILE A 115 -4.56 -8.02 6.96
C ILE A 115 -4.86 -7.76 8.44
N ALA A 116 -6.06 -8.07 8.91
CA ALA A 116 -6.44 -7.88 10.31
C ALA A 116 -5.55 -8.65 11.27
N ASP A 117 -5.28 -9.92 10.96
CA ASP A 117 -4.42 -10.78 11.76
C ASP A 117 -2.96 -10.31 11.74
N PHE A 118 -2.46 -9.90 10.57
CA PHE A 118 -1.14 -9.31 10.44
C PHE A 118 -0.98 -8.03 11.28
N VAL A 119 -1.95 -7.11 11.20
CA VAL A 119 -1.98 -5.86 11.96
C VAL A 119 -2.01 -6.15 13.46
N ARG A 120 -2.87 -7.07 13.91
CA ARG A 120 -3.01 -7.42 15.33
C ARG A 120 -1.76 -8.10 15.88
N LYS A 121 -1.24 -9.11 15.17
CA LYS A 121 -0.07 -9.90 15.58
C LYS A 121 1.17 -9.04 15.72
N ASN A 122 1.40 -8.13 14.78
CA ASN A 122 2.59 -7.28 14.76
C ASN A 122 2.39 -5.90 15.42
N LYS A 123 1.20 -5.63 15.97
CA LYS A 123 0.83 -4.36 16.62
C LYS A 123 1.08 -3.14 15.72
N ILE A 124 0.73 -3.27 14.43
CA ILE A 124 0.97 -2.25 13.41
C ILE A 124 0.14 -1.00 13.70
N GLY A 125 0.79 0.15 13.87
CA GLY A 125 0.15 1.46 13.99
C GLY A 125 0.13 2.24 12.67
N ILE A 126 1.16 2.08 11.84
CA ILE A 126 1.27 2.64 10.49
C ILE A 126 1.42 1.48 9.50
N LEU A 127 0.37 1.23 8.72
CA LEU A 127 0.34 0.20 7.69
C LEU A 127 0.67 0.80 6.34
N ASN A 128 1.77 0.37 5.72
CA ASN A 128 2.03 0.65 4.32
C ASN A 128 1.33 -0.39 3.44
N VAL A 129 0.60 0.05 2.42
CA VAL A 129 0.00 -0.83 1.42
C VAL A 129 0.67 -0.55 0.08
N ALA A 130 1.16 -1.62 -0.55
CA ALA A 130 1.87 -1.56 -1.81
C ALA A 130 1.36 -2.63 -2.79
N GLY A 131 1.49 -2.36 -4.08
CA GLY A 131 1.21 -3.32 -5.13
C GLY A 131 1.44 -2.76 -6.54
N PRO A 132 1.10 -3.53 -7.58
CA PRO A 132 1.25 -3.10 -8.96
C PRO A 132 0.43 -1.84 -9.28
N ARG A 133 0.93 -1.07 -10.26
CA ARG A 133 0.19 0.03 -10.87
C ARG A 133 -0.93 -0.48 -11.76
N GLN A 134 -1.90 0.39 -12.08
CA GLN A 134 -3.11 0.01 -12.84
C GLN A 134 -2.78 -0.60 -14.20
N SER A 135 -1.75 -0.10 -14.89
CA SER A 135 -1.31 -0.67 -16.18
C SER A 135 -0.71 -2.09 -16.09
N GLU A 136 -0.23 -2.50 -14.91
CA GLU A 136 0.34 -3.84 -14.69
C GLU A 136 -0.70 -4.83 -14.19
N TRP A 137 -1.71 -4.35 -13.46
CA TRP A 137 -2.83 -5.16 -13.00
C TRP A 137 -4.11 -4.31 -12.96
N PRO A 138 -4.96 -4.37 -14.01
CA PRO A 138 -6.17 -3.56 -14.12
C PRO A 138 -7.19 -3.79 -12.99
N GLU A 139 -7.31 -5.00 -12.48
CA GLU A 139 -8.26 -5.32 -11.40
C GLU A 139 -7.68 -5.01 -10.00
N GLY A 140 -6.41 -4.59 -9.92
CA GLY A 140 -5.70 -4.42 -8.67
C GLY A 140 -6.28 -3.34 -7.76
N TYR A 141 -6.77 -2.23 -8.35
CA TYR A 141 -7.47 -1.19 -7.60
C TYR A 141 -8.72 -1.75 -6.91
N ASP A 142 -9.60 -2.42 -7.67
CA ASP A 142 -10.88 -2.92 -7.17
C ASP A 142 -10.69 -4.01 -6.11
N TYR A 143 -9.75 -4.93 -6.34
CA TYR A 143 -9.41 -5.97 -5.37
C TYR A 143 -8.90 -5.37 -4.05
N ALA A 144 -7.91 -4.47 -4.14
CA ALA A 144 -7.33 -3.84 -2.96
C ALA A 144 -8.36 -3.00 -2.21
N SER A 145 -9.20 -2.27 -2.94
CA SER A 145 -10.29 -1.46 -2.37
C SER A 145 -11.25 -2.32 -1.55
N ARG A 146 -11.73 -3.44 -2.12
CA ARG A 146 -12.63 -4.38 -1.43
C ARG A 146 -11.98 -5.02 -0.21
N ALA A 147 -10.72 -5.46 -0.33
CA ALA A 147 -10.01 -6.12 0.76
C ALA A 147 -9.79 -5.16 1.94
N LEU A 148 -9.39 -3.91 1.66
CA LEU A 148 -9.19 -2.89 2.68
C LEU A 148 -10.52 -2.41 3.29
N ASP A 149 -11.57 -2.25 2.48
CA ASP A 149 -12.91 -1.91 2.98
C ASP A 149 -13.45 -2.98 3.93
N ALA A 150 -13.24 -4.25 3.61
CA ALA A 150 -13.62 -5.36 4.49
C ALA A 150 -12.74 -5.38 5.75
N PHE A 151 -11.44 -5.18 5.63
CA PHE A 151 -10.50 -5.13 6.75
C PHE A 151 -10.90 -4.08 7.79
N LEU A 152 -11.27 -2.88 7.35
CA LEU A 152 -11.63 -1.77 8.24
C LEU A 152 -12.98 -1.95 8.94
N LYS A 153 -13.78 -2.94 8.53
CA LYS A 153 -15.05 -3.31 9.16
C LYS A 153 -14.92 -4.46 10.17
N LEU A 154 -13.74 -5.08 10.28
CA LEU A 154 -13.42 -6.13 11.26
C LEU A 154 -13.00 -5.53 12.61
#